data_AF-A0A1D7VTI6-F1
#
_entry.id   AF-A0A1D7VTI6-F1
#
_cell.length_a   1.000
_cell.length_b   1.000
_cell.length_c   1.000
_cell.angle_alpha   90.00
_cell.angle_beta   90.00
_cell.angle_gamma   90.00
#
_symmetry.space_group_name_H-M   'P 1'
#
loop_
_entity.id
_entity.type
_entity.pdbx_description
1 polymer ?
#
loop_
_entity_poly.entity_id
_entity_poly.type
_entity_poly.pdbx_seq_one_letter_code
_entity_poly.pdbx_strand_id
1 'polypeptide(L)'
;MSARLRAFARLITVATLVTAYVALHLAVTAGTGLRACDRFGDAPARAAAFTAALDRYAAGEAAARAGIRAGDTWFKENAPSGASRSAVSAATGDVEKGRVSRARARVAGLAAEVRRDRARLDRKLGSSRAAALYWAVPAALLLGPALWLRRRRRSDATEIIKVVSRFAPPRPWWRRPVFLLASGVGYVLLAGGVIAGSTAQRRGYTMPPMTMMGLLVGGLAAVGAGILILRHTRPRQARGAARALLADGRQPVLYLRSFTDDDIAAQVDDSSAFVSIHSREEQLTGALGAVGPVITVGKPGEPLPRLGAARFYLPLDDWQPTVLRLMELSQLIVLRLGSGDGLWWEVQRARATQPARKLVLLTPGALSRQAERLELAERLDAHLPTPSRLAEVSGGDPWTGAVITFDPGWTPRVRPVGPVLRAELPRGALVRRGARAVKTGFVSMTMFTPTHHLARVIKEALAGVGVRRRSMAWRATFATQAAVWKGFALVTVLGLLLWLAGRALRLFGLG
;
A
#
# COMPACT_ATOMS: atom_id res chain seq x y z
N MET A 1 -22.36 -6.41 -7.54
CA MET A 1 -22.21 -6.55 -6.07
C MET A 1 -22.41 -5.22 -5.33
N SER A 2 -23.12 -5.16 -4.19
CA SER A 2 -23.36 -3.91 -3.43
C SER A 2 -22.08 -3.32 -2.81
N ALA A 3 -22.08 -2.02 -2.48
CA ALA A 3 -20.93 -1.35 -1.86
C ALA A 3 -20.56 -1.94 -0.49
N ARG A 4 -21.56 -2.28 0.33
CA ARG A 4 -21.37 -2.91 1.66
C ARG A 4 -20.74 -4.29 1.53
N LEU A 5 -21.24 -5.11 0.62
CA LEU A 5 -20.69 -6.46 0.38
C LEU A 5 -19.24 -6.39 -0.15
N ARG A 6 -18.88 -5.36 -0.93
CA ARG A 6 -17.49 -5.13 -1.36
C ARG A 6 -16.56 -4.77 -0.21
N ALA A 7 -17.00 -3.92 0.71
CA ALA A 7 -16.24 -3.56 1.90
C ALA A 7 -16.04 -4.78 2.81
N PHE A 8 -17.11 -5.51 3.09
CA PHE A 8 -17.09 -6.76 3.84
C PHE A 8 -16.14 -7.79 3.22
N ALA A 9 -16.20 -7.97 1.90
CA ALA A 9 -15.32 -8.86 1.19
C ALA A 9 -13.84 -8.46 1.25
N ARG A 10 -13.51 -7.16 1.35
CA ARG A 10 -12.13 -6.71 1.59
C ARG A 10 -11.68 -7.04 3.01
N LEU A 11 -12.56 -6.82 3.99
CA LEU A 11 -12.30 -7.13 5.40
C LEU A 11 -12.05 -8.62 5.62
N ILE A 12 -12.88 -9.49 5.05
CA ILE A 12 -12.66 -10.95 5.07
C ILE A 12 -11.31 -11.31 4.47
N THR A 13 -10.96 -10.72 3.31
CA THR A 13 -9.66 -11.03 2.66
C THR A 13 -8.49 -10.64 3.56
N VAL A 14 -8.55 -9.46 4.19
CA VAL A 14 -7.51 -9.00 5.12
C VAL A 14 -7.45 -9.89 6.36
N ALA A 15 -8.60 -10.22 6.96
CA ALA A 15 -8.67 -11.12 8.11
C ALA A 15 -8.09 -12.51 7.78
N THR A 16 -8.40 -13.05 6.61
CA THR A 16 -7.84 -14.33 6.12
C THR A 16 -6.31 -14.26 6.01
N LEU A 17 -5.77 -13.18 5.43
CA LEU A 17 -4.32 -13.03 5.27
C LEU A 17 -3.61 -12.89 6.62
N VAL A 18 -4.17 -12.11 7.55
CA VAL A 18 -3.60 -11.91 8.88
C VAL A 18 -3.65 -13.20 9.70
N THR A 19 -4.80 -13.87 9.75
CA THR A 19 -4.95 -15.16 10.45
C THR A 19 -4.04 -16.23 9.88
N ALA A 20 -3.94 -16.33 8.55
CA ALA A 20 -3.03 -17.27 7.89
C ALA A 20 -1.56 -16.99 8.21
N TYR A 21 -1.14 -15.71 8.22
CA TYR A 21 0.22 -15.33 8.60
C TYR A 21 0.53 -15.69 10.06
N VAL A 22 -0.39 -15.40 10.98
CA VAL A 22 -0.23 -15.75 12.41
C VAL A 22 -0.17 -17.28 12.59
N ALA A 23 -1.07 -18.02 11.95
CA ALA A 23 -1.07 -19.48 11.99
C ALA A 23 0.25 -20.06 11.48
N LEU A 24 0.76 -19.57 10.35
CA LEU A 24 2.04 -19.98 9.78
C LEU A 24 3.21 -19.65 10.71
N HIS A 25 3.21 -18.46 11.30
CA HIS A 25 4.24 -18.04 12.26
C HIS A 25 4.29 -18.95 13.51
N LEU A 26 3.12 -19.27 14.05
CA LEU A 26 2.99 -20.17 15.20
C LEU A 26 3.36 -21.61 14.83
N ALA A 27 3.01 -22.08 13.62
CA ALA A 27 3.40 -23.40 13.12
C ALA A 27 4.92 -23.54 12.99
N VAL A 28 5.61 -22.53 12.43
CA VAL A 28 7.08 -22.49 12.39
C VAL A 28 7.65 -22.51 13.81
N THR A 29 7.03 -21.80 14.75
CA THR A 29 7.46 -21.78 16.16
C THR A 29 7.29 -23.14 16.83
N ALA A 30 6.14 -23.80 16.64
CA ALA A 30 5.90 -25.16 17.12
C ALA A 30 6.89 -26.16 16.51
N GLY A 31 7.19 -26.05 15.21
CA GLY A 31 8.19 -26.88 14.55
C GLY A 31 9.60 -26.68 15.14
N THR A 32 9.99 -25.44 15.44
CA THR A 32 11.29 -25.19 16.11
C THR A 32 11.33 -25.75 17.53
N GLY A 33 10.20 -25.70 18.24
CA GLY A 33 10.05 -26.33 19.54
C GLY A 33 10.16 -27.86 19.48
N LEU A 34 9.57 -28.49 18.46
CA LEU A 34 9.65 -29.93 18.24
C LEU A 34 11.09 -30.38 18.04
N ARG A 35 11.84 -29.73 17.13
CA ARG A 35 13.26 -30.05 16.93
C ARG A 35 14.10 -29.85 18.20
N ALA A 36 13.78 -28.85 19.02
CA ALA A 36 14.45 -28.66 20.29
C ALA A 36 14.15 -29.79 21.29
N CYS A 37 12.93 -30.33 21.29
CA CYS A 37 12.58 -31.50 22.09
C CYS A 37 13.32 -32.74 21.60
N ASP A 38 13.36 -32.96 20.28
CA ASP A 38 14.05 -34.11 19.67
C ASP A 38 15.56 -34.10 19.95
N ARG A 39 16.23 -32.95 19.76
CA ARG A 39 17.67 -32.79 20.08
C ARG A 39 17.98 -33.01 21.55
N PHE A 40 17.06 -32.64 22.43
CA PHE A 40 17.22 -32.80 23.88
C PHE A 40 16.68 -34.15 24.38
N GLY A 41 16.26 -35.06 23.48
CA GLY A 41 15.74 -36.38 23.80
C GLY A 41 16.73 -37.24 24.59
N ASP A 42 18.01 -37.20 24.19
CA ASP A 42 19.12 -37.95 24.80
C ASP A 42 19.70 -37.31 26.08
N ALA A 43 19.15 -36.16 26.51
CA ALA A 43 19.68 -35.41 27.64
C ALA A 43 19.83 -36.22 28.94
N PRO A 44 18.91 -37.14 29.31
CA PRO A 44 19.09 -37.96 30.51
C PRO A 44 20.33 -38.86 30.42
N ALA A 45 20.54 -39.52 29.28
CA ALA A 45 21.70 -40.37 29.05
C ALA A 45 23.00 -39.54 29.02
N ARG A 46 22.97 -38.35 28.40
CA ARG A 46 24.12 -37.43 28.37
C ARG A 46 24.46 -36.85 29.74
N ALA A 47 23.47 -36.56 30.57
CA ALA A 47 23.67 -36.13 31.95
C ALA A 47 24.27 -37.24 32.82
N ALA A 48 23.81 -38.48 32.66
CA ALA A 48 24.40 -39.65 33.33
C ALA A 48 25.85 -39.89 32.90
N ALA A 49 26.14 -39.80 31.59
CA ALA A 49 27.51 -39.92 31.09
C ALA A 49 28.43 -38.80 31.59
N PHE A 50 27.93 -37.56 31.67
CA PHE A 50 28.70 -36.42 32.20
C PHE A 50 29.02 -36.59 33.68
N THR A 51 28.03 -36.98 34.50
CA THR A 51 28.23 -37.23 35.94
C THR A 51 29.20 -38.38 36.19
N ALA A 52 29.07 -39.50 35.46
CA ALA A 52 30.00 -40.62 35.53
C ALA A 52 31.44 -40.25 35.09
N ALA A 53 31.61 -39.41 34.06
CA ALA A 53 32.92 -38.90 33.66
C ALA A 53 33.53 -38.00 34.75
N LEU A 54 32.72 -37.18 35.42
CA LEU A 54 33.15 -36.34 36.52
C LEU A 54 33.60 -37.16 37.74
N ASP A 55 32.87 -38.23 38.07
CA ASP A 55 33.22 -39.12 39.18
C ASP A 55 34.51 -39.90 38.90
N ARG A 56 34.71 -40.40 37.68
CA ARG A 56 35.98 -41.05 37.26
C ARG A 56 37.16 -40.09 37.29
N TYR A 57 36.97 -38.85 36.83
CA TYR A 57 37.99 -37.81 36.94
C TYR A 57 38.33 -37.49 38.41
N ALA A 58 37.32 -37.46 39.29
CA ALA A 58 37.53 -37.27 40.72
C ALA A 58 38.27 -38.45 41.39
N ALA A 59 38.13 -39.66 40.85
CA ALA A 59 38.86 -40.85 41.28
C ALA A 59 40.31 -40.93 40.74
N GLY A 60 40.76 -39.92 39.99
CA GLY A 60 42.14 -39.82 39.49
C GLY A 60 42.33 -40.21 38.01
N GLU A 61 41.26 -40.57 37.30
CA GLU A 61 41.35 -40.95 35.88
C GLU A 61 41.42 -39.69 34.98
N ALA A 62 42.64 -39.23 34.69
CA ALA A 62 42.86 -38.02 33.89
C ALA A 62 42.21 -38.07 32.49
N ALA A 63 42.10 -39.26 31.89
CA ALA A 63 41.46 -39.48 30.58
C ALA A 63 39.96 -39.12 30.58
N ALA A 64 39.28 -39.18 31.72
CA ALA A 64 37.86 -38.84 31.84
C ALA A 64 37.56 -37.35 31.57
N ARG A 65 38.59 -36.49 31.59
CA ARG A 65 38.49 -35.06 31.24
C ARG A 65 37.95 -34.82 29.82
N ALA A 66 38.27 -35.70 28.87
CA ALA A 66 37.74 -35.63 27.51
C ALA A 66 36.22 -35.85 27.47
N GLY A 67 35.70 -36.77 28.29
CA GLY A 67 34.26 -37.02 28.42
C GLY A 67 33.49 -35.83 29.00
N ILE A 68 34.09 -35.11 29.96
CA ILE A 68 33.51 -33.88 30.54
C ILE A 68 33.41 -32.79 29.47
N ARG A 69 34.47 -32.55 28.69
CA ARG A 69 34.44 -31.57 27.58
C ARG A 69 33.42 -31.95 26.50
N ALA A 70 33.37 -33.23 26.12
CA ALA A 70 32.40 -33.72 25.14
C ALA A 70 30.95 -33.50 25.61
N GLY A 71 30.67 -33.73 26.90
CA GLY A 71 29.37 -33.43 27.48
C GLY A 71 29.04 -31.94 27.50
N ASP A 72 29.99 -31.07 27.88
CA ASP A 72 29.80 -29.61 27.83
C ASP A 72 29.48 -29.11 26.42
N THR A 73 30.24 -29.56 25.41
CA THR A 73 29.97 -29.25 24.01
C THR A 73 28.57 -29.70 23.60
N TRP A 74 28.18 -30.93 23.95
CA TRP A 74 26.84 -31.43 23.61
C TRP A 74 25.73 -30.59 24.25
N PHE A 75 25.84 -30.23 25.54
CA PHE A 75 24.85 -29.38 26.22
C PHE A 75 24.84 -27.94 25.66
N LYS A 76 25.99 -27.40 25.26
CA LYS A 76 26.08 -26.09 24.57
C LYS A 76 25.44 -26.09 23.18
N GLU A 77 25.39 -27.22 22.49
CA GLU A 77 24.79 -27.34 21.17
C GLU A 77 23.30 -27.72 21.23
N ASN A 78 22.91 -28.59 22.17
CA ASN A 78 21.62 -29.28 22.14
C ASN A 78 20.68 -28.91 23.28
N ALA A 79 21.18 -28.47 24.44
CA ALA A 79 20.32 -28.11 25.55
C ALA A 79 19.71 -26.72 25.39
N PRO A 80 18.47 -26.47 25.84
CA PRO A 80 17.90 -25.12 25.88
C PRO A 80 18.71 -24.19 26.79
N SER A 81 18.49 -22.88 26.66
CA SER A 81 18.94 -21.93 27.69
C SER A 81 18.18 -22.22 28.99
N GLY A 82 18.86 -22.89 29.92
CA GLY A 82 18.24 -23.48 31.11
C GLY A 82 19.27 -23.91 32.14
N ALA A 83 18.77 -24.40 33.27
CA ALA A 83 19.59 -24.74 34.43
C ALA A 83 20.58 -25.86 34.11
N SER A 84 20.17 -26.87 33.32
CA SER A 84 21.04 -28.01 33.01
C SER A 84 22.27 -27.60 32.19
N ARG A 85 22.11 -26.68 31.22
CA ARG A 85 23.23 -26.14 30.41
C ARG A 85 24.18 -25.33 31.29
N SER A 86 23.64 -24.48 32.15
CA SER A 86 24.45 -23.66 33.07
C SER A 86 25.21 -24.51 34.09
N ALA A 87 24.58 -25.55 34.63
CA ALA A 87 25.21 -26.47 35.58
C ALA A 87 26.38 -27.24 34.96
N VAL A 88 26.19 -27.81 33.77
CA VAL A 88 27.24 -28.54 33.03
C VAL A 88 28.41 -27.62 32.67
N SER A 89 28.12 -26.42 32.14
CA SER A 89 29.17 -25.48 31.75
C SER A 89 29.96 -24.96 32.94
N ALA A 90 29.27 -24.67 34.05
CA ALA A 90 29.94 -24.20 35.25
C ALA A 90 30.74 -25.31 35.96
N ALA A 91 30.27 -26.56 35.94
CA ALA A 91 31.01 -27.70 36.45
C ALA A 91 32.29 -27.95 35.62
N THR A 92 32.20 -27.85 34.29
CA THR A 92 33.35 -27.96 33.38
C THR A 92 34.39 -26.88 33.68
N GLY A 93 33.98 -25.63 33.85
CA GLY A 93 34.89 -24.54 34.23
C GLY A 93 35.50 -24.71 35.63
N ASP A 94 34.82 -25.38 36.56
CA ASP A 94 35.37 -25.70 37.88
C ASP A 94 36.41 -26.84 37.80
N VAL A 95 36.20 -27.83 36.94
CA VAL A 95 37.18 -28.90 36.64
C VAL A 95 38.45 -28.33 36.00
N GLU A 96 38.33 -27.35 35.10
CA GLU A 96 39.48 -26.69 34.46
C GLU A 96 40.35 -25.93 35.48
N LYS A 97 39.72 -25.40 36.54
CA LYS A 97 40.38 -24.70 37.64
C LYS A 97 40.85 -25.62 38.77
N GLY A 98 40.76 -26.94 38.60
CA GLY A 98 41.13 -27.94 39.62
C GLY A 98 40.15 -28.06 40.80
N ARG A 99 38.98 -27.44 40.74
CA ARG A 99 37.99 -27.39 41.84
C ARG A 99 36.96 -28.52 41.74
N VAL A 100 37.44 -29.76 41.81
CA VAL A 100 36.64 -30.97 41.52
C VAL A 100 35.45 -31.14 42.48
N SER A 101 35.62 -30.90 43.78
CA SER A 101 34.54 -31.01 44.77
C SER A 101 33.39 -30.02 44.48
N ARG A 102 33.74 -28.81 44.02
CA ARG A 102 32.76 -27.78 43.61
C ARG A 102 32.03 -28.18 42.33
N ALA A 103 32.73 -28.78 41.38
CA ALA A 103 32.13 -29.30 40.16
C ALA A 103 31.10 -30.41 40.46
N ARG A 104 31.42 -31.36 41.34
CA ARG A 104 30.47 -32.42 41.77
C ARG A 104 29.23 -31.85 42.45
N ALA A 105 29.41 -30.86 43.33
CA ALA A 105 28.30 -30.18 43.98
C ALA A 105 27.34 -29.51 42.98
N ARG A 106 27.85 -28.93 41.88
CA ARG A 106 27.00 -28.29 40.85
C ARG A 106 26.15 -29.27 40.04
N VAL A 107 26.59 -30.52 39.88
CA VAL A 107 25.86 -31.51 39.06
C VAL A 107 25.10 -32.54 39.87
N ALA A 108 25.14 -32.49 41.20
CA ALA A 108 24.38 -33.37 42.08
C ALA A 108 22.86 -33.37 41.78
N GLY A 109 22.33 -32.25 41.29
CA GLY A 109 20.92 -32.10 40.86
C GLY A 109 20.67 -32.18 39.36
N LEU A 110 21.68 -32.50 38.53
CA LEU A 110 21.62 -32.34 37.07
C LEU A 110 20.47 -33.14 36.43
N ALA A 111 20.22 -34.37 36.87
CA ALA A 111 19.11 -35.17 36.35
C ALA A 111 17.73 -34.53 36.62
N ALA A 112 17.56 -33.87 37.78
CA ALA A 112 16.34 -33.14 38.10
C ALA A 112 16.21 -31.83 37.29
N GLU A 113 17.33 -31.17 37.00
CA GLU A 113 17.36 -30.00 36.12
C GLU A 113 17.02 -30.37 34.66
N VAL A 114 17.60 -31.45 34.14
CA VAL A 114 17.28 -31.96 32.79
C VAL A 114 15.80 -32.32 32.66
N ARG A 115 15.21 -32.99 33.67
CA ARG A 115 13.76 -33.26 33.67
C ARG A 115 12.93 -31.98 33.67
N ARG A 116 13.31 -30.97 34.46
CA ARG A 116 12.62 -29.68 34.50
C ARG A 116 12.71 -28.93 33.17
N ASP A 117 13.89 -28.91 32.55
CA ASP A 117 14.11 -28.27 31.25
C ASP A 117 13.34 -28.99 30.13
N ARG A 118 13.28 -30.33 30.15
CA ARG A 118 12.44 -31.12 29.23
C ARG A 118 10.95 -30.83 29.40
N ALA A 119 10.43 -30.86 30.64
CA ALA A 119 9.03 -30.54 30.91
C ALA A 119 8.67 -29.09 30.55
N ARG A 120 9.63 -28.16 30.60
CA ARG A 120 9.45 -26.79 30.12
C ARG A 120 9.35 -26.74 28.60
N LEU A 121 10.19 -27.49 27.88
CA LEU A 121 10.13 -27.59 26.41
C LEU A 121 8.80 -28.21 25.95
N ASP A 122 8.37 -29.32 26.55
CA ASP A 122 7.12 -30.01 26.21
C ASP A 122 5.90 -29.10 26.42
N ARG A 123 5.83 -28.38 27.54
CA ARG A 123 4.77 -27.39 27.79
C ARG A 123 4.74 -26.26 26.76
N LYS A 124 5.91 -25.71 26.40
CA LYS A 124 6.02 -24.67 25.37
C LYS A 124 5.59 -25.19 24.00
N LEU A 125 5.96 -26.42 23.65
CA LEU A 125 5.57 -27.08 22.41
C LEU A 125 4.05 -27.28 22.35
N GLY A 126 3.45 -27.82 23.42
CA GLY A 126 2.00 -28.04 23.53
C GLY A 126 1.21 -26.74 23.35
N SER A 127 1.60 -25.69 24.08
CA SER A 127 0.98 -24.35 23.96
C SER A 127 1.12 -23.77 22.54
N SER A 128 2.31 -23.89 21.93
CA SER A 128 2.55 -23.38 20.58
C SER A 128 1.75 -24.13 19.51
N ARG A 129 1.63 -25.47 19.63
CA ARG A 129 0.82 -26.30 18.73
C ARG A 129 -0.67 -25.99 18.85
N ALA A 130 -1.18 -25.89 20.07
CA ALA A 130 -2.58 -25.54 20.32
C ALA A 130 -2.90 -24.14 19.75
N ALA A 131 -2.02 -23.16 19.97
CA ALA A 131 -2.18 -21.82 19.41
C ALA A 131 -2.12 -21.83 17.86
N ALA A 132 -1.21 -22.60 17.26
CA ALA A 132 -1.12 -22.72 15.80
C ALA A 132 -2.40 -23.30 15.20
N LEU A 133 -2.95 -24.37 15.79
CA LEU A 133 -4.21 -24.98 15.37
C LEU A 133 -5.40 -24.02 15.54
N TYR A 134 -5.45 -23.31 16.68
CA TYR A 134 -6.49 -22.32 16.97
C TYR A 134 -6.55 -21.21 15.90
N TRP A 135 -5.41 -20.77 15.38
CA TRP A 135 -5.37 -19.77 14.31
C TRP A 135 -5.51 -20.35 12.90
N ALA A 136 -5.14 -21.62 12.69
CA ALA A 136 -5.28 -22.29 11.39
C ALA A 136 -6.75 -22.53 11.01
N VAL A 137 -7.60 -22.88 11.98
CA VAL A 137 -9.03 -23.17 11.72
C VAL A 137 -9.77 -21.94 11.17
N PRO A 138 -9.73 -20.74 11.79
CA PRO A 138 -10.31 -19.53 11.22
C PRO A 138 -9.72 -19.15 9.86
N ALA A 139 -8.41 -19.32 9.66
CA ALA A 139 -7.77 -19.03 8.39
C ALA A 139 -8.32 -19.91 7.26
N ALA A 140 -8.48 -21.22 7.52
CA ALA A 140 -9.07 -22.16 6.57
C ALA A 140 -10.56 -21.86 6.30
N LEU A 141 -11.35 -21.60 7.35
CA LEU A 141 -12.76 -21.26 7.24
C LEU A 141 -13.00 -19.96 6.45
N LEU A 142 -12.14 -18.95 6.62
CA LEU A 142 -12.26 -17.68 5.90
C LEU A 142 -11.77 -17.75 4.45
N LEU A 143 -10.92 -18.72 4.10
CA LEU A 143 -10.33 -18.85 2.77
C LEU A 143 -11.39 -19.08 1.69
N GLY A 144 -12.35 -19.99 1.92
CA GLY A 144 -13.45 -20.28 1.00
C GLY A 144 -14.28 -19.03 0.66
N PRO A 145 -14.88 -18.35 1.67
CA PRO A 145 -15.58 -17.08 1.48
C PRO A 145 -14.72 -15.99 0.82
N ALA A 146 -13.44 -15.87 1.19
CA ALA A 146 -12.53 -14.90 0.59
C ALA A 146 -12.33 -15.15 -0.91
N LEU A 147 -12.09 -16.41 -1.31
CA LEU A 147 -11.92 -16.82 -2.70
C LEU A 147 -13.22 -16.67 -3.50
N TRP A 148 -14.36 -17.07 -2.93
CA TRP A 148 -15.67 -16.92 -3.56
C TRP A 148 -16.02 -15.45 -3.78
N LEU A 149 -15.87 -14.59 -2.77
CA LEU A 149 -16.09 -13.14 -2.90
C LEU A 149 -15.09 -12.48 -3.86
N ARG A 150 -13.87 -13.01 -3.98
CA ARG A 150 -12.89 -12.56 -4.97
C ARG A 150 -13.31 -12.94 -6.39
N ARG A 151 -13.82 -14.16 -6.61
CA ARG A 151 -14.35 -14.60 -7.92
C ARG A 151 -15.58 -13.78 -8.31
N ARG A 152 -16.55 -13.61 -7.40
CA ARG A 152 -17.77 -12.81 -7.61
C ARG A 152 -17.48 -11.33 -7.89
N ARG A 153 -16.40 -10.76 -7.34
CA ARG A 153 -15.97 -9.39 -7.70
C ARG A 153 -15.45 -9.26 -9.11
N ARG A 154 -14.90 -10.34 -9.69
CA ARG A 154 -14.32 -10.33 -11.03
C ARG A 154 -15.35 -10.60 -12.12
N SER A 155 -16.40 -11.36 -11.83
CA SER A 155 -17.48 -11.63 -12.78
C SER A 155 -18.13 -10.34 -13.30
N ASP A 156 -18.44 -9.40 -12.40
CA ASP A 156 -19.09 -8.12 -12.74
C ASP A 156 -18.30 -7.25 -13.74
N ALA A 157 -16.99 -7.49 -13.90
CA ALA A 157 -16.11 -6.73 -14.80
C ALA A 157 -15.56 -7.57 -15.95
N THR A 158 -15.96 -8.85 -16.09
CA THR A 158 -15.30 -9.79 -17.01
C THR A 158 -15.39 -9.34 -18.46
N GLU A 159 -16.55 -8.83 -18.87
CA GLU A 159 -16.75 -8.36 -20.23
C GLU A 159 -15.86 -7.16 -20.58
N ILE A 160 -15.88 -6.10 -19.76
CA ILE A 160 -15.03 -4.93 -20.01
C ILE A 160 -13.54 -5.28 -19.91
N ILE A 161 -13.17 -6.20 -19.02
CA ILE A 161 -11.80 -6.71 -18.95
C ILE A 161 -11.41 -7.38 -20.28
N LYS A 162 -12.30 -8.18 -20.89
CA LYS A 162 -12.06 -8.84 -22.18
C LYS A 162 -11.88 -7.83 -23.31
N VAL A 163 -12.69 -6.76 -23.35
CA VAL A 163 -12.55 -5.66 -24.33
C VAL A 163 -11.21 -4.96 -24.15
N VAL A 164 -10.90 -4.52 -22.93
CA VAL A 164 -9.71 -3.73 -22.62
C VAL A 164 -8.42 -4.55 -22.71
N SER A 165 -8.45 -5.85 -22.39
CA SER A 165 -7.26 -6.71 -22.40
C SER A 165 -6.68 -6.91 -23.79
N ARG A 166 -7.50 -6.78 -24.85
CA ARG A 166 -7.04 -6.83 -26.25
C ARG A 166 -6.09 -5.69 -26.59
N PHE A 167 -6.24 -4.57 -25.90
CA PHE A 167 -5.54 -3.31 -26.14
C PHE A 167 -4.59 -2.94 -25.00
N ALA A 168 -4.38 -3.86 -24.05
CA ALA A 168 -3.50 -3.64 -22.92
C ALA A 168 -2.10 -4.19 -23.24
N PRO A 169 -1.04 -3.36 -23.19
CA PRO A 169 0.30 -3.83 -23.52
C PRO A 169 0.75 -4.90 -22.52
N PRO A 170 1.39 -5.99 -22.98
CA PRO A 170 1.94 -7.00 -22.08
C PRO A 170 2.98 -6.36 -21.17
N ARG A 171 2.90 -6.66 -19.87
CA ARG A 171 3.88 -6.17 -18.89
C ARG A 171 4.40 -7.31 -18.04
N PRO A 172 5.73 -7.38 -17.81
CA PRO A 172 6.29 -8.37 -16.92
C PRO A 172 5.64 -8.30 -15.54
N TRP A 173 5.44 -9.46 -14.93
CA TRP A 173 4.80 -9.56 -13.62
C TRP A 173 5.70 -8.97 -12.51
N TRP A 174 7.03 -9.04 -12.67
CA TRP A 174 8.03 -8.52 -11.74
C TRP A 174 8.20 -7.00 -11.78
N ARG A 175 7.83 -6.33 -12.89
CA ARG A 175 8.04 -4.89 -13.07
C ARG A 175 7.41 -4.08 -11.95
N ARG A 176 6.15 -4.39 -11.64
CA ARG A 176 5.36 -3.65 -10.66
C ARG A 176 5.87 -3.80 -9.22
N PRO A 177 6.13 -5.01 -8.68
CA PRO A 177 6.66 -5.14 -7.33
C PRO A 177 8.03 -4.46 -7.17
N VAL A 178 8.91 -4.54 -8.18
CA VAL A 178 10.22 -3.86 -8.16
C VAL A 178 10.05 -2.34 -8.03
N PHE A 179 9.26 -1.72 -8.92
CA PHE A 179 9.04 -0.27 -8.84
C PHE A 179 8.20 0.18 -7.64
N LEU A 180 7.35 -0.70 -7.08
CA LEU A 180 6.68 -0.44 -5.82
C LEU A 180 7.68 -0.37 -4.65
N LEU A 181 8.62 -1.32 -4.56
CA LEU A 181 9.68 -1.30 -3.55
C LEU A 181 10.55 -0.05 -3.69
N ALA A 182 11.00 0.25 -4.92
CA ALA A 182 11.79 1.46 -5.19
C ALA A 182 11.02 2.74 -4.83
N SER A 183 9.71 2.81 -5.10
CA SER A 183 8.89 3.94 -4.66
C SER A 183 8.77 4.02 -3.13
N GLY A 184 8.74 2.88 -2.44
CA GLY A 184 8.78 2.80 -0.98
C GLY A 184 10.06 3.42 -0.43
N VAL A 185 11.22 3.08 -1.00
CA VAL A 185 12.51 3.72 -0.67
C VAL A 185 12.46 5.23 -0.91
N GLY A 186 11.92 5.67 -2.05
CA GLY A 186 11.75 7.09 -2.35
C GLY A 186 10.92 7.85 -1.31
N TYR A 187 9.81 7.26 -0.82
CA TYR A 187 9.03 7.84 0.27
C TYR A 187 9.76 7.85 1.61
N VAL A 188 10.52 6.80 1.93
CA VAL A 188 11.33 6.73 3.17
C VAL A 188 12.39 7.84 3.17
N LEU A 189 13.09 8.03 2.05
CA LEU A 189 14.06 9.11 1.90
C LEU A 189 13.42 10.49 2.02
N LEU A 190 12.28 10.70 1.36
CA LEU A 190 11.53 11.94 1.44
C LEU A 190 11.10 12.24 2.89
N ALA A 191 10.47 11.28 3.57
CA ALA A 191 10.00 11.45 4.94
C ALA A 191 11.17 11.62 5.92
N GLY A 192 12.21 10.80 5.79
CA GLY A 192 13.43 10.87 6.59
C GLY A 192 14.14 12.21 6.46
N GLY A 193 14.24 12.74 5.23
CA GLY A 193 14.85 14.04 4.99
C GLY A 193 14.04 15.20 5.58
N VAL A 194 12.71 15.16 5.47
CA VAL A 194 11.83 16.14 6.14
C VAL A 194 11.96 16.06 7.67
N ILE A 195 11.99 14.85 8.23
CA ILE A 195 12.18 14.65 9.68
C ILE A 195 13.53 15.19 10.14
N ALA A 196 14.61 14.90 9.40
CA ALA A 196 15.96 15.40 9.68
C ALA A 196 16.01 16.93 9.68
N GLY A 197 15.48 17.57 8.63
CA GLY A 197 15.40 19.03 8.54
C GLY A 197 14.54 19.64 9.65
N SER A 198 13.39 19.05 9.95
CA SER A 198 12.52 19.52 11.05
C SER A 198 13.17 19.38 12.43
N THR A 199 13.99 18.35 12.61
CA THR A 199 14.72 18.09 13.86
C THR A 199 15.85 19.08 14.03
N ALA A 200 16.62 19.35 12.96
CA ALA A 200 17.63 20.39 12.93
C ALA A 200 17.03 21.77 13.24
N GLN A 201 15.86 22.10 12.69
CA GLN A 201 15.21 23.38 12.97
C GLN A 201 14.67 23.49 14.40
N ARG A 202 14.08 22.42 14.95
CA ARG A 202 13.47 22.44 16.29
C ARG A 202 14.47 22.27 17.43
N ARG A 203 15.56 21.54 17.20
CA ARG A 203 16.55 21.18 18.24
C ARG A 203 17.96 21.64 17.91
N GLY A 204 18.17 22.37 16.82
CA GLY A 204 19.48 22.82 16.37
C GLY A 204 20.26 23.59 17.43
N TYR A 205 19.56 24.38 18.26
CA TYR A 205 20.16 25.13 19.37
C TYR A 205 20.74 24.23 20.49
N THR A 206 20.35 22.95 20.55
CA THR A 206 20.86 21.97 21.54
C THR A 206 21.97 21.07 20.99
N MET A 207 22.31 21.20 19.70
CA MET A 207 23.17 20.28 18.98
C MET A 207 24.47 20.98 18.56
N PRO A 208 25.61 20.27 18.50
CA PRO A 208 26.83 20.81 17.92
C PRO A 208 26.60 21.31 16.48
N PRO A 209 27.16 22.46 16.07
CA PRO A 209 26.89 23.06 14.75
C PRO A 209 27.12 22.11 13.56
N MET A 210 28.15 21.25 13.64
CA MET A 210 28.45 20.26 12.60
C MET A 210 27.33 19.22 12.44
N THR A 211 26.74 18.77 13.55
CA THR A 211 25.62 17.80 13.51
C THR A 211 24.34 18.44 12.96
N MET A 212 24.08 19.70 13.29
CA MET A 212 22.98 20.47 12.71
C MET A 212 23.16 20.64 11.20
N MET A 213 24.36 21.03 10.75
CA MET A 213 24.68 21.18 9.33
C MET A 213 24.57 19.84 8.59
N GLY A 214 25.08 18.75 9.17
CA GLY A 214 24.97 17.40 8.61
C GLY A 214 23.52 16.94 8.46
N LEU A 215 22.65 17.21 9.44
CA LEU A 215 21.22 16.91 9.36
C LEU A 215 20.49 17.75 8.29
N LEU A 216 20.86 19.02 8.13
CA LEU A 216 20.27 19.89 7.10
C LEU A 216 20.67 19.45 5.69
N VAL A 217 21.98 19.31 5.44
CA VAL A 217 22.50 18.91 4.12
C VAL A 217 22.08 17.49 3.77
N GLY A 218 22.24 16.55 4.70
CA GLY A 218 21.79 15.17 4.52
C GLY A 218 20.27 15.06 4.35
N GLY A 219 19.51 15.87 5.09
CA GLY A 219 18.06 15.95 4.97
C GLY A 219 17.62 16.46 3.60
N LEU A 220 18.24 17.53 3.09
CA LEU A 220 17.95 18.09 1.78
C LEU A 220 18.32 17.12 0.65
N ALA A 221 19.49 16.47 0.75
CA ALA A 221 19.92 15.45 -0.20
C ALA A 221 18.96 14.25 -0.24
N ALA A 222 18.50 13.78 0.93
CA ALA A 222 17.50 12.71 1.03
C ALA A 222 16.15 13.11 0.42
N VAL A 223 15.70 14.35 0.62
CA VAL A 223 14.49 14.88 -0.03
C VAL A 223 14.66 14.89 -1.56
N GLY A 224 15.77 15.42 -2.07
CA GLY A 224 16.06 15.46 -3.51
C GLY A 224 16.10 14.07 -4.14
N ALA A 225 16.85 13.14 -3.54
CA ALA A 225 16.91 11.75 -3.97
C ALA A 225 15.54 11.07 -3.93
N GLY A 226 14.77 11.28 -2.86
CA GLY A 226 13.39 10.78 -2.73
C GLY A 226 12.49 11.26 -3.86
N ILE A 227 12.53 12.55 -4.21
CA ILE A 227 11.74 13.13 -5.30
C ILE A 227 12.14 12.52 -6.65
N LEU A 228 13.44 12.42 -6.95
CA LEU A 228 13.93 11.85 -8.20
C LEU A 228 13.53 10.37 -8.36
N ILE A 229 13.68 9.58 -7.30
CA ILE A 229 13.24 8.18 -7.27
C ILE A 229 11.74 8.09 -7.50
N LEU A 230 10.93 8.93 -6.84
CA LEU A 230 9.47 8.91 -7.03
C LEU A 230 9.07 9.32 -8.44
N ARG A 231 9.68 10.37 -9.03
CA ARG A 231 9.45 10.77 -10.42
C ARG A 231 9.76 9.64 -11.40
N HIS A 232 10.84 8.89 -11.16
CA HIS A 232 11.22 7.77 -12.02
C HIS A 232 10.35 6.52 -11.82
N THR A 233 10.05 6.15 -10.57
CA THR A 233 9.41 4.88 -10.24
C THR A 233 7.89 4.91 -10.38
N ARG A 234 7.25 6.05 -10.09
CA ARG A 234 5.78 6.16 -10.06
C ARG A 234 5.11 5.83 -11.40
N PRO A 235 5.51 6.40 -12.54
CA PRO A 235 4.89 6.05 -13.84
C PRO A 235 5.06 4.56 -14.16
N ARG A 236 6.17 3.96 -13.74
CA ARG A 236 6.51 2.55 -14.01
C ARG A 236 5.70 1.56 -13.17
N GLN A 237 5.19 1.96 -12.00
CA GLN A 237 4.27 1.15 -11.19
C GLN A 237 2.79 1.28 -11.58
N ALA A 238 2.44 2.21 -12.48
CA ALA A 238 1.06 2.42 -12.93
C ALA A 238 0.44 1.12 -13.47
N ARG A 239 -0.79 0.81 -13.06
CA ARG A 239 -1.53 -0.35 -13.57
C ARG A 239 -2.08 -0.03 -14.96
N GLY A 240 -1.94 -0.94 -15.90
CA GLY A 240 -2.73 -0.89 -17.14
C GLY A 240 -4.22 -1.10 -16.85
N ALA A 241 -5.08 -0.65 -17.76
CA ALA A 241 -6.53 -0.64 -17.57
C ALA A 241 -7.12 -2.01 -17.19
N ALA A 242 -6.75 -3.09 -17.89
CA ALA A 242 -7.22 -4.44 -17.55
C ALA A 242 -6.86 -4.88 -16.12
N ARG A 243 -5.62 -4.61 -15.66
CA ARG A 243 -5.19 -4.91 -14.28
C ARG A 243 -5.87 -4.02 -13.25
N ALA A 244 -6.20 -2.77 -13.60
CA ALA A 244 -6.93 -1.86 -12.72
C ALA A 244 -8.37 -2.33 -12.52
N LEU A 245 -9.05 -2.74 -13.60
CA LEU A 245 -10.38 -3.33 -13.58
C LEU A 245 -10.42 -4.63 -12.74
N LEU A 246 -9.47 -5.54 -12.98
CA LEU A 246 -9.33 -6.79 -12.22
C LEU A 246 -9.08 -6.60 -10.72
N ALA A 247 -8.35 -5.54 -10.35
CA ALA A 247 -8.03 -5.24 -8.96
C ALA A 247 -9.20 -4.60 -8.20
N ASP A 248 -10.03 -3.84 -8.89
CA ASP A 248 -11.13 -3.09 -8.27
C ASP A 248 -12.46 -3.87 -8.29
N GLY A 249 -12.83 -4.44 -9.44
CA GLY A 249 -14.05 -5.22 -9.64
C GLY A 249 -15.36 -4.40 -9.71
N ARG A 250 -15.28 -3.06 -9.73
CA ARG A 250 -16.43 -2.19 -10.04
C ARG A 250 -16.48 -1.88 -11.53
N GLN A 251 -17.66 -1.54 -12.03
CA GLN A 251 -17.81 -0.90 -13.35
C GLN A 251 -16.92 0.36 -13.42
N PRO A 252 -16.26 0.62 -14.55
CA PRO A 252 -15.31 1.72 -14.64
C PRO A 252 -15.95 3.08 -14.75
N VAL A 253 -15.11 4.09 -14.52
CA VAL A 253 -15.30 5.44 -15.03
C VAL A 253 -14.47 5.53 -16.31
N LEU A 254 -15.13 5.78 -17.44
CA LEU A 254 -14.44 6.08 -18.69
C LEU A 254 -14.06 7.55 -18.69
N TYR A 255 -12.77 7.84 -18.76
CA TYR A 255 -12.24 9.19 -18.88
C TYR A 255 -11.70 9.37 -20.29
N LEU A 256 -12.20 10.38 -21.00
CA LEU A 256 -11.74 10.75 -22.35
C LEU A 256 -11.35 12.22 -22.36
N ARG A 257 -10.36 12.55 -23.18
CA ARG A 257 -9.76 13.89 -23.30
C ARG A 257 -9.04 13.99 -24.64
N SER A 258 -8.84 15.22 -25.10
CA SER A 258 -7.95 15.45 -26.25
C SER A 258 -6.51 15.09 -25.92
N PHE A 259 -5.80 14.45 -26.86
CA PHE A 259 -4.37 14.15 -26.71
C PHE A 259 -3.49 15.41 -26.77
N THR A 260 -3.98 16.52 -27.32
CA THR A 260 -3.28 17.82 -27.29
C THR A 260 -3.14 18.36 -25.86
N ASP A 261 -4.08 17.99 -24.99
CA ASP A 261 -4.14 18.46 -23.60
C ASP A 261 -3.38 17.52 -22.63
N ASP A 262 -2.82 16.40 -23.13
CA ASP A 262 -2.10 15.41 -22.32
C ASP A 262 -0.85 16.00 -21.66
N ASP A 263 -0.16 16.93 -22.33
CA ASP A 263 1.07 17.55 -21.82
C ASP A 263 0.79 18.52 -20.68
N ILE A 264 -0.32 19.25 -20.74
CA ILE A 264 -0.77 20.10 -19.63
C ILE A 264 -1.28 19.22 -18.46
N ALA A 265 -1.88 18.05 -18.74
CA ALA A 265 -2.35 17.09 -17.74
C ALA A 265 -1.25 16.35 -16.97
N ALA A 266 -0.09 16.21 -17.60
CA ALA A 266 1.10 15.62 -17.00
C ALA A 266 1.86 16.58 -16.08
N GLN A 267 1.55 17.87 -16.11
CA GLN A 267 2.21 18.84 -15.23
C GLN A 267 1.93 18.51 -13.76
N VAL A 268 3.02 18.52 -13.00
CA VAL A 268 3.01 18.42 -11.55
C VAL A 268 2.67 19.81 -11.02
N ASP A 269 1.77 19.88 -10.04
CA ASP A 269 1.33 21.16 -9.48
C ASP A 269 2.48 21.81 -8.69
N ASP A 270 3.17 22.77 -9.31
CA ASP A 270 4.32 23.51 -8.73
C ASP A 270 3.88 24.71 -7.85
N SER A 271 2.59 24.83 -7.54
CA SER A 271 2.05 25.91 -6.70
C SER A 271 2.36 25.71 -5.21
N SER A 272 3.58 26.10 -4.83
CA SER A 272 4.14 26.53 -3.52
C SER A 272 3.72 25.89 -2.18
N ALA A 273 4.77 25.56 -1.41
CA ALA A 273 4.92 25.11 -0.01
C ALA A 273 4.72 23.63 0.34
N PHE A 274 4.21 22.82 -0.58
CA PHE A 274 4.32 21.37 -0.52
C PHE A 274 4.79 20.86 -1.87
N VAL A 275 5.77 19.96 -1.90
CA VAL A 275 6.11 19.23 -3.13
C VAL A 275 4.92 18.33 -3.44
N SER A 276 3.99 18.78 -4.28
CA SER A 276 2.92 17.92 -4.79
C SER A 276 3.59 16.89 -5.70
N ILE A 277 3.59 15.63 -5.29
CA ILE A 277 4.18 14.54 -6.08
C ILE A 277 3.13 13.93 -7.03
N HIS A 278 1.93 14.53 -7.08
CA HIS A 278 0.81 14.05 -7.88
C HIS A 278 0.55 14.96 -9.07
N SER A 279 0.42 14.38 -10.26
CA SER A 279 -0.08 15.10 -11.43
C SER A 279 -1.54 15.51 -11.22
N ARG A 280 -1.99 16.52 -11.96
CA ARG A 280 -3.39 16.96 -11.91
C ARG A 280 -4.34 15.85 -12.41
N GLU A 281 -3.90 15.03 -13.36
CA GLU A 281 -4.61 13.80 -13.77
C GLU A 281 -4.72 12.77 -12.63
N GLU A 282 -3.69 12.61 -11.79
CA GLU A 282 -3.76 11.75 -10.59
C GLU A 282 -4.79 12.26 -9.59
N GLN A 283 -4.91 13.58 -9.41
CA GLN A 283 -5.90 14.17 -8.51
C GLN A 283 -7.33 13.91 -9.03
N LEU A 284 -7.58 14.14 -10.32
CA LEU A 284 -8.86 13.82 -10.95
C LEU A 284 -9.17 12.31 -10.86
N THR A 285 -8.19 11.47 -11.16
CA THR A 285 -8.32 10.01 -11.06
C THR A 285 -8.59 9.56 -9.62
N GLY A 286 -7.96 10.20 -8.64
CA GLY A 286 -8.22 9.95 -7.22
C GLY A 286 -9.67 10.28 -6.84
N ALA A 287 -10.19 11.42 -7.32
CA ALA A 287 -11.57 11.82 -7.14
C ALA A 287 -12.55 10.82 -7.79
N LEU A 288 -12.38 10.54 -9.08
CA LEU A 288 -13.21 9.62 -9.85
C LEU A 288 -13.09 8.15 -9.38
N GLY A 289 -11.95 7.78 -8.80
CA GLY A 289 -11.67 6.48 -8.19
C GLY A 289 -12.69 6.09 -7.11
N ALA A 290 -13.32 7.08 -6.46
CA ALA A 290 -14.40 6.86 -5.52
C ALA A 290 -15.67 6.27 -6.20
N VAL A 291 -15.88 6.52 -7.48
CA VAL A 291 -17.00 5.97 -8.28
C VAL A 291 -16.67 4.57 -8.80
N GLY A 292 -15.54 4.42 -9.51
CA GLY A 292 -15.06 3.16 -10.10
C GLY A 292 -13.57 3.23 -10.45
N PRO A 293 -12.96 2.13 -10.92
CA PRO A 293 -11.63 2.21 -11.54
C PRO A 293 -11.71 3.14 -12.76
N VAL A 294 -10.81 4.11 -12.85
CA VAL A 294 -10.79 5.06 -13.96
C VAL A 294 -9.93 4.50 -15.07
N ILE A 295 -10.49 4.39 -16.27
CA ILE A 295 -9.81 3.93 -17.47
C ILE A 295 -9.84 5.02 -18.53
N THR A 296 -8.80 5.09 -19.36
CA THR A 296 -8.71 6.04 -20.47
C THR A 296 -8.00 5.40 -21.64
N VAL A 297 -8.28 5.91 -22.84
CA VAL A 297 -7.44 5.69 -24.01
C VAL A 297 -6.14 6.50 -23.83
N GLY A 298 -4.99 5.88 -24.06
CA GLY A 298 -3.68 6.54 -24.08
C GLY A 298 -3.28 6.93 -25.50
N LYS A 299 -2.39 7.91 -25.63
CA LYS A 299 -1.82 8.31 -26.92
C LYS A 299 -1.05 7.13 -27.55
N PRO A 300 -1.35 6.74 -28.80
CA PRO A 300 -0.59 5.70 -29.49
C PRO A 300 0.91 6.00 -29.50
N GLY A 301 1.75 4.98 -29.33
CA GLY A 301 3.21 5.13 -29.31
C GLY A 301 3.81 5.73 -28.03
N GLU A 302 3.00 5.97 -26.99
CA GLU A 302 3.51 6.50 -25.72
C GLU A 302 4.51 5.52 -25.04
N PRO A 303 5.76 5.93 -24.74
CA PRO A 303 6.80 5.02 -24.24
C PRO A 303 6.54 4.52 -22.81
N LEU A 304 5.89 5.35 -21.99
CA LEU A 304 5.52 5.02 -20.61
C LEU A 304 4.15 5.59 -20.29
N PRO A 305 3.27 4.83 -19.61
CA PRO A 305 1.99 5.38 -19.17
C PRO A 305 2.23 6.54 -18.21
N ARG A 306 1.64 7.71 -18.48
CA ARG A 306 1.60 8.79 -17.50
C ARG A 306 0.80 8.38 -16.27
N LEU A 307 1.06 9.09 -15.18
CA LEU A 307 0.36 8.93 -13.91
C LEU A 307 -1.04 9.50 -13.99
N GLY A 308 -2.02 8.78 -13.44
CA GLY A 308 -3.43 9.14 -13.54
C GLY A 308 -4.30 7.94 -13.88
N ALA A 309 -5.16 8.08 -14.88
CA ALA A 309 -6.11 7.07 -15.27
C ALA A 309 -5.41 5.84 -15.85
N ALA A 310 -5.98 4.65 -15.63
CA ALA A 310 -5.38 3.42 -16.12
C ALA A 310 -5.54 3.32 -17.65
N ARG A 311 -4.42 3.26 -18.37
CA ARG A 311 -4.41 3.37 -19.84
C ARG A 311 -4.48 2.01 -20.55
N PHE A 312 -5.12 2.03 -21.71
CA PHE A 312 -5.03 1.05 -22.80
C PHE A 312 -4.89 1.82 -24.12
N TYR A 313 -4.44 1.16 -25.19
CA TYR A 313 -4.06 1.83 -26.43
C TYR A 313 -4.87 1.24 -27.58
N LEU A 314 -5.77 2.05 -28.14
CA LEU A 314 -6.57 1.67 -29.29
C LEU A 314 -5.76 1.87 -30.59
N PRO A 315 -6.08 1.11 -31.65
CA PRO A 315 -5.59 1.40 -32.99
C PRO A 315 -5.99 2.81 -33.44
N LEU A 316 -5.22 3.38 -34.39
CA LEU A 316 -5.52 4.70 -34.97
C LEU A 316 -6.82 4.68 -35.79
N ASP A 317 -7.10 3.53 -36.42
CA ASP A 317 -8.31 3.27 -37.20
C ASP A 317 -9.27 2.36 -36.41
N ASP A 318 -10.56 2.42 -36.72
CA ASP A 318 -11.61 1.56 -36.14
C ASP A 318 -11.68 1.55 -34.58
N TRP A 319 -11.32 2.67 -33.96
CA TRP A 319 -11.39 2.82 -32.50
C TRP A 319 -12.81 3.11 -32.00
N GLN A 320 -13.65 3.71 -32.85
CA GLN A 320 -14.99 4.20 -32.52
C GLN A 320 -15.91 3.12 -31.94
N PRO A 321 -16.03 1.91 -32.53
CA PRO A 321 -16.90 0.87 -31.97
C PRO A 321 -16.47 0.44 -30.56
N THR A 322 -15.16 0.41 -30.32
CA THR A 322 -14.64 0.08 -28.98
C THR A 322 -14.99 1.16 -27.97
N VAL A 323 -14.87 2.45 -28.33
CA VAL A 323 -15.26 3.55 -27.44
C VAL A 323 -16.75 3.52 -27.13
N LEU A 324 -17.63 3.26 -28.10
CA LEU A 324 -19.06 3.10 -27.87
C LEU A 324 -19.36 1.95 -26.89
N ARG A 325 -18.72 0.79 -27.08
CA ARG A 325 -18.89 -0.34 -26.16
C ARG A 325 -18.39 -0.01 -24.75
N LEU A 326 -17.30 0.76 -24.63
CA LEU A 326 -16.78 1.21 -23.34
C LEU A 326 -17.71 2.23 -22.67
N MET A 327 -18.34 3.12 -23.45
CA MET A 327 -19.37 4.01 -22.95
C MET A 327 -20.48 3.20 -22.30
N GLU A 328 -21.05 2.22 -23.01
CA GLU A 328 -22.11 1.34 -22.50
C GLU A 328 -21.73 0.63 -21.19
N LEU A 329 -20.55 -0.02 -21.15
CA LEU A 329 -20.09 -0.82 -20.01
C LEU A 329 -19.63 0.01 -18.80
N SER A 330 -19.41 1.31 -18.99
CA SER A 330 -19.01 2.21 -17.90
C SER A 330 -20.21 2.63 -17.04
N GLN A 331 -19.97 2.98 -15.78
CA GLN A 331 -21.03 3.56 -14.92
C GLN A 331 -21.03 5.09 -14.91
N LEU A 332 -19.96 5.71 -15.42
CA LEU A 332 -19.79 7.15 -15.52
C LEU A 332 -18.84 7.43 -16.69
N ILE A 333 -19.15 8.44 -17.49
CA ILE A 333 -18.34 8.91 -18.60
C ILE A 333 -17.93 10.34 -18.26
N VAL A 334 -16.63 10.59 -18.24
CA VAL A 334 -16.06 11.89 -17.93
C VAL A 334 -15.28 12.37 -19.14
N LEU A 335 -15.73 13.45 -19.76
CA LEU A 335 -15.07 14.05 -20.91
C LEU A 335 -14.42 15.36 -20.46
N ARG A 336 -13.11 15.49 -20.62
CA ARG A 336 -12.45 16.79 -20.49
C ARG A 336 -12.49 17.48 -21.85
N LEU A 337 -13.23 18.57 -21.93
CA LEU A 337 -13.42 19.33 -23.16
C LEU A 337 -12.09 19.94 -23.64
N GLY A 338 -11.90 19.91 -24.95
CA GLY A 338 -10.73 20.43 -25.66
C GLY A 338 -11.13 20.71 -27.12
N SER A 339 -10.17 21.09 -27.96
CA SER A 339 -10.43 21.51 -29.34
C SER A 339 -10.53 20.37 -30.36
N GLY A 340 -10.03 19.17 -30.04
CA GLY A 340 -9.90 18.07 -31.01
C GLY A 340 -11.23 17.45 -31.46
N ASP A 341 -11.39 17.24 -32.77
CA ASP A 341 -12.65 16.77 -33.37
C ASP A 341 -13.08 15.36 -32.93
N GLY A 342 -12.12 14.46 -32.71
CA GLY A 342 -12.40 13.12 -32.20
C GLY A 342 -13.12 13.16 -30.84
N LEU A 343 -12.74 14.10 -29.96
CA LEU A 343 -13.40 14.29 -28.68
C LEU A 343 -14.82 14.82 -28.84
N TRP A 344 -15.08 15.69 -29.81
CA TRP A 344 -16.42 16.21 -30.07
C TRP A 344 -17.35 15.16 -30.67
N TRP A 345 -16.81 14.25 -31.50
CA TRP A 345 -17.53 13.04 -31.86
C TRP A 345 -17.90 12.22 -30.60
N GLU A 346 -16.98 12.05 -29.64
CA GLU A 346 -17.27 11.35 -28.38
C GLU A 346 -18.36 12.05 -27.55
N VAL A 347 -18.33 13.40 -27.47
CA VAL A 347 -19.39 14.21 -26.83
C VAL A 347 -20.74 13.95 -27.49
N GLN A 348 -20.80 14.04 -28.82
CA GLN A 348 -22.03 13.84 -29.57
C GLN A 348 -22.59 12.43 -29.37
N ARG A 349 -21.74 11.40 -29.42
CA ARG A 349 -22.17 10.00 -29.25
C ARG A 349 -22.56 9.68 -27.82
N ALA A 350 -21.87 10.24 -26.82
CA ALA A 350 -22.29 10.13 -25.42
C ALA A 350 -23.67 10.75 -25.23
N ARG A 351 -23.94 11.90 -25.86
CA ARG A 351 -25.25 12.57 -25.81
C ARG A 351 -26.36 11.80 -26.52
N ALA A 352 -26.07 11.20 -27.66
CA ALA A 352 -27.06 10.47 -28.44
C ALA A 352 -27.40 9.09 -27.86
N THR A 353 -26.45 8.41 -27.21
CA THR A 353 -26.59 6.98 -26.88
C THR A 353 -26.66 6.67 -25.39
N GLN A 354 -26.22 7.59 -24.52
CA GLN A 354 -26.10 7.32 -23.09
C GLN A 354 -27.13 8.09 -22.27
N PRO A 355 -27.54 7.58 -21.09
CA PRO A 355 -28.35 8.35 -20.17
C PRO A 355 -27.61 9.62 -19.72
N ALA A 356 -28.27 10.77 -19.73
CA ALA A 356 -27.70 12.07 -19.38
C ALA A 356 -26.96 12.08 -18.03
N ARG A 357 -27.51 11.40 -17.01
CA ARG A 357 -26.93 11.28 -15.65
C ARG A 357 -25.58 10.55 -15.59
N LYS A 358 -25.19 9.87 -16.66
CA LYS A 358 -23.92 9.14 -16.78
C LYS A 358 -22.79 10.06 -17.25
N LEU A 359 -23.10 11.19 -17.87
CA LEU A 359 -22.14 12.09 -18.47
C LEU A 359 -21.73 13.21 -17.51
N VAL A 360 -20.42 13.45 -17.43
CA VAL A 360 -19.82 14.59 -16.74
C VAL A 360 -18.85 15.25 -17.71
N LEU A 361 -19.01 16.55 -17.96
CA LEU A 361 -18.04 17.32 -18.74
C LEU A 361 -17.18 18.15 -17.79
N LEU A 362 -15.88 18.18 -18.06
CA LEU A 362 -14.91 19.01 -17.36
C LEU A 362 -14.40 20.06 -18.34
N THR A 363 -14.51 21.33 -17.98
CA THR A 363 -13.96 22.40 -18.81
C THR A 363 -12.52 22.69 -18.36
N PRO A 364 -11.59 22.98 -19.28
CA PRO A 364 -10.24 23.38 -18.92
C PRO A 364 -10.26 24.71 -18.15
N GLY A 365 -9.45 24.80 -17.08
CA GLY A 365 -9.39 25.99 -16.22
C GLY A 365 -8.55 27.12 -16.82
N ALA A 366 -7.42 26.78 -17.44
CA ALA A 366 -6.48 27.72 -18.06
C ALA A 366 -6.85 28.09 -19.51
N LEU A 367 -8.13 28.31 -19.82
CA LEU A 367 -8.48 29.01 -21.06
C LEU A 367 -8.01 30.45 -20.89
N SER A 368 -6.80 30.70 -21.39
CA SER A 368 -6.02 31.92 -21.12
C SER A 368 -6.65 33.15 -21.76
N ARG A 369 -7.51 32.93 -22.77
CA ARG A 369 -8.21 33.97 -23.52
C ARG A 369 -9.72 33.79 -23.38
N GLN A 370 -10.42 34.89 -23.13
CA GLN A 370 -11.90 34.92 -23.09
C GLN A 370 -12.51 34.36 -24.39
N ALA A 371 -11.87 34.59 -25.53
CA ALA A 371 -12.27 34.05 -26.83
C ALA A 371 -12.32 32.51 -26.86
N GLU A 372 -11.31 31.81 -26.32
CA GLU A 372 -11.29 30.33 -26.29
C GLU A 372 -12.43 29.77 -25.42
N ARG A 373 -12.78 30.48 -24.35
CA ARG A 373 -13.90 30.10 -23.48
C ARG A 373 -15.24 30.28 -24.18
N LEU A 374 -15.40 31.37 -24.93
CA LEU A 374 -16.60 31.64 -25.69
C LEU A 374 -16.77 30.61 -26.81
N GLU A 375 -15.72 30.35 -27.58
CA GLU A 375 -15.71 29.33 -28.64
C GLU A 375 -16.06 27.94 -28.08
N LEU A 376 -15.48 27.56 -26.94
CA LEU A 376 -15.80 26.30 -26.28
C LEU A 376 -17.27 26.24 -25.84
N ALA A 377 -17.80 27.34 -25.29
CA ALA A 377 -19.19 27.44 -24.86
C ALA A 377 -20.15 27.36 -26.05
N GLU A 378 -19.88 28.09 -27.14
CA GLU A 378 -20.67 28.04 -28.38
C GLU A 378 -20.68 26.65 -28.99
N ARG A 379 -19.49 26.02 -29.10
CA ARG A 379 -19.39 24.65 -29.62
C ARG A 379 -20.13 23.66 -28.73
N LEU A 380 -20.08 23.82 -27.41
CA LEU A 380 -20.83 22.99 -26.48
C LEU A 380 -22.34 23.18 -26.65
N ASP A 381 -22.79 24.43 -26.71
CA ASP A 381 -24.21 24.77 -26.80
C ASP A 381 -24.81 24.28 -28.13
N ALA A 382 -24.05 24.28 -29.23
CA ALA A 382 -24.46 23.67 -30.49
C ALA A 382 -24.70 22.14 -30.41
N HIS A 383 -24.11 21.45 -29.43
CA HIS A 383 -24.26 20.01 -29.24
C HIS A 383 -25.30 19.64 -28.17
N LEU A 384 -25.86 20.63 -27.46
CA LEU A 384 -26.82 20.43 -26.38
C LEU A 384 -28.21 20.92 -26.78
N PRO A 385 -29.29 20.27 -26.29
CA PRO A 385 -30.65 20.73 -26.53
C PRO A 385 -31.00 22.01 -25.76
N THR A 386 -30.24 22.33 -24.72
CA THR A 386 -30.40 23.52 -23.90
C THR A 386 -29.02 24.14 -23.68
N PRO A 387 -28.86 25.47 -23.86
CA PRO A 387 -27.56 26.11 -23.70
C PRO A 387 -27.02 25.93 -22.27
N SER A 388 -25.72 25.66 -22.19
CA SER A 388 -24.99 25.45 -20.95
C SER A 388 -24.79 26.72 -20.14
N ARG A 389 -24.84 27.88 -20.79
CA ARG A 389 -24.47 29.18 -20.19
C ARG A 389 -23.06 29.15 -19.59
N LEU A 390 -22.18 28.33 -20.16
CA LEU A 390 -20.81 28.19 -19.66
C LEU A 390 -20.04 29.51 -19.72
N ALA A 391 -20.31 30.36 -20.71
CA ALA A 391 -19.68 31.68 -20.85
C ALA A 391 -19.93 32.61 -19.64
N GLU A 392 -21.05 32.43 -18.94
CA GLU A 392 -21.43 33.20 -17.74
C GLU A 392 -20.69 32.72 -16.48
N VAL A 393 -20.07 31.53 -16.53
CA VAL A 393 -19.45 30.88 -15.37
C VAL A 393 -17.93 31.04 -15.42
N SER A 394 -17.38 31.74 -14.43
CA SER A 394 -15.92 31.83 -14.24
C SER A 394 -15.45 30.88 -13.15
N GLY A 395 -14.62 29.91 -13.54
CA GLY A 395 -13.86 29.05 -12.63
C GLY A 395 -12.59 29.74 -12.15
N GLY A 396 -12.16 29.46 -10.91
CA GLY A 396 -10.93 30.00 -10.35
C GLY A 396 -9.79 28.98 -10.23
N ASP A 397 -10.05 27.72 -10.58
CA ASP A 397 -9.04 26.67 -10.60
C ASP A 397 -8.28 26.66 -11.95
N PRO A 398 -6.93 26.70 -11.95
CA PRO A 398 -6.14 26.73 -13.18
C PRO A 398 -6.27 25.48 -14.07
N TRP A 399 -6.78 24.37 -13.52
CA TRP A 399 -6.81 23.09 -14.22
C TRP A 399 -8.18 22.71 -14.75
N THR A 400 -9.23 22.94 -13.96
CA THR A 400 -10.62 22.62 -14.26
C THR A 400 -11.49 23.85 -14.00
N GLY A 401 -12.06 24.48 -15.02
CA GLY A 401 -12.88 25.69 -14.83
C GLY A 401 -14.24 25.38 -14.21
N ALA A 402 -14.91 24.36 -14.72
CA ALA A 402 -16.24 23.97 -14.30
C ALA A 402 -16.47 22.46 -14.48
N VAL A 403 -17.42 21.94 -13.70
CA VAL A 403 -17.98 20.59 -13.82
C VAL A 403 -19.42 20.74 -14.31
N ILE A 404 -19.72 20.12 -15.44
CA ILE A 404 -21.05 20.13 -16.05
C ILE A 404 -21.67 18.74 -15.90
N THR A 405 -22.90 18.69 -15.41
CA THR A 405 -23.69 17.46 -15.24
C THR A 405 -25.08 17.67 -15.85
N PHE A 406 -25.76 16.59 -16.21
CA PHE A 406 -27.06 16.68 -16.88
C PHE A 406 -28.16 16.00 -16.09
N ASP A 407 -29.32 16.64 -16.03
CA ASP A 407 -30.54 15.99 -15.55
C ASP A 407 -31.12 15.04 -16.62
N PRO A 408 -32.18 14.26 -16.33
CA PRO A 408 -32.77 13.36 -17.32
C PRO A 408 -33.24 14.03 -18.61
N GLY A 409 -33.56 15.33 -18.57
CA GLY A 409 -34.01 16.11 -19.72
C GLY A 409 -32.85 16.72 -20.52
N TRP A 410 -31.60 16.34 -20.24
CA TRP A 410 -30.40 16.91 -20.87
C TRP A 410 -30.17 18.39 -20.53
N THR A 411 -30.79 18.92 -19.46
CA THR A 411 -30.51 20.29 -19.01
C THR A 411 -29.14 20.33 -18.33
N PRO A 412 -28.21 21.16 -18.82
CA PRO A 412 -26.88 21.29 -18.21
C PRO A 412 -26.95 22.00 -16.86
N ARG A 413 -26.26 21.43 -15.87
CA ARG A 413 -25.97 22.05 -14.57
C ARG A 413 -24.47 22.30 -14.48
N VAL A 414 -24.09 23.55 -14.71
CA VAL A 414 -22.71 24.02 -14.64
C VAL A 414 -22.37 24.41 -13.21
N ARG A 415 -21.30 23.85 -12.65
CA ARG A 415 -20.77 24.22 -11.34
C ARG A 415 -19.31 24.67 -11.50
N PRO A 416 -18.96 25.93 -11.19
CA PRO A 416 -17.57 26.38 -11.23
C PRO A 416 -16.74 25.61 -10.21
N VAL A 417 -15.48 25.34 -10.56
CA VAL A 417 -14.48 24.91 -9.59
C VAL A 417 -13.79 26.17 -9.07
N GLY A 418 -14.05 26.51 -7.82
CA GLY A 418 -13.38 27.62 -7.16
C GLY A 418 -11.88 27.36 -6.99
N PRO A 419 -11.05 28.40 -6.82
CA PRO A 419 -9.65 28.22 -6.48
C PRO A 419 -9.55 27.40 -5.20
N VAL A 420 -8.50 26.60 -5.06
CA VAL A 420 -8.13 26.04 -3.76
C VAL A 420 -7.65 27.20 -2.87
N LEU A 421 -8.57 27.95 -2.27
CA LEU A 421 -8.26 29.14 -1.46
C LEU A 421 -7.49 28.70 -0.22
N ARG A 422 -6.22 29.08 -0.15
CA ARG A 422 -5.30 28.83 0.97
C ARG A 422 -5.76 29.49 2.29
N ALA A 423 -6.76 30.38 2.24
CA ALA A 423 -7.30 31.10 3.40
C ALA A 423 -8.32 30.31 4.24
N GLU A 424 -8.89 29.21 3.73
CA GLU A 424 -9.78 28.33 4.52
C GLU A 424 -9.04 27.31 5.38
N LEU A 425 -7.70 27.23 5.29
CA LEU A 425 -6.89 26.57 6.32
C LEU A 425 -6.98 27.44 7.59
N PRO A 426 -7.62 26.98 8.68
CA PRO A 426 -7.91 27.84 9.82
C PRO A 426 -6.61 28.34 10.43
N ARG A 427 -6.28 29.62 10.23
CA ARG A 427 -5.07 30.26 10.79
C ARG A 427 -5.16 30.52 12.30
N GLY A 428 -6.14 29.95 13.01
CA GLY A 428 -6.29 30.11 14.46
C GLY A 428 -7.01 28.92 15.10
N ALA A 429 -6.72 28.70 16.40
CA ALA A 429 -7.25 27.70 17.37
C ALA A 429 -7.35 26.22 16.94
N LEU A 430 -7.88 25.91 15.77
CA LEU A 430 -7.95 24.57 15.18
C LEU A 430 -6.58 24.03 14.75
N VAL A 431 -5.63 24.88 14.36
CA VAL A 431 -4.21 24.46 14.21
C VAL A 431 -3.58 24.14 15.57
N ARG A 432 -4.01 24.76 16.69
CA ARG A 432 -3.53 24.41 18.03
C ARG A 432 -4.18 23.13 18.58
N ARG A 433 -5.46 22.87 18.27
CA ARG A 433 -6.12 21.58 18.56
C ARG A 433 -5.61 20.46 17.64
N GLY A 434 -5.38 20.77 16.37
CA GLY A 434 -4.70 19.93 15.39
C GLY A 434 -3.25 19.65 15.80
N ALA A 435 -2.51 20.63 16.32
CA ALA A 435 -1.15 20.45 16.84
C ALA A 435 -1.10 19.56 18.10
N ARG A 436 -2.16 19.54 18.93
CA ARG A 436 -2.30 18.52 19.99
C ARG A 436 -2.59 17.12 19.42
N ALA A 437 -3.35 17.02 18.33
CA ALA A 437 -3.56 15.75 17.60
C ALA A 437 -2.38 15.35 16.68
N VAL A 438 -1.47 16.29 16.36
CA VAL A 438 -0.20 16.03 15.65
C VAL A 438 0.75 15.23 16.54
N LYS A 439 0.58 15.27 17.87
CA LYS A 439 1.25 14.34 18.79
C LYS A 439 0.87 12.87 18.53
N THR A 440 -0.23 12.63 17.80
CA THR A 440 -0.73 11.30 17.39
C THR A 440 -0.65 11.04 15.88
N GLY A 441 0.02 11.91 15.11
CA GLY A 441 0.55 11.61 13.76
C GLY A 441 -0.42 11.41 12.58
N PHE A 442 -1.75 11.36 12.78
CA PHE A 442 -2.63 10.80 11.72
C PHE A 442 -3.66 11.75 11.09
N VAL A 443 -4.03 12.88 11.72
CA VAL A 443 -5.31 13.55 11.40
C VAL A 443 -5.17 14.85 10.61
N SER A 444 -4.06 15.59 10.70
CA SER A 444 -4.01 16.96 10.14
C SER A 444 -3.77 17.04 8.62
N MET A 445 -3.45 15.93 7.94
CA MET A 445 -3.16 15.89 6.50
C MET A 445 -4.37 15.52 5.62
N THR A 446 -5.56 15.29 6.20
CA THR A 446 -6.63 14.52 5.52
C THR A 446 -7.74 15.35 4.85
N MET A 447 -7.98 16.61 5.22
CA MET A 447 -9.22 17.30 4.78
C MET A 447 -9.03 18.40 3.73
N PHE A 448 -7.80 18.78 3.37
CA PHE A 448 -7.54 19.97 2.55
C PHE A 448 -6.62 19.69 1.35
N THR A 449 -6.77 18.54 0.70
CA THR A 449 -6.02 18.26 -0.55
C THR A 449 -6.80 18.77 -1.78
N PRO A 450 -6.12 19.21 -2.85
CA PRO A 450 -6.79 19.58 -4.11
C PRO A 450 -7.71 18.46 -4.64
N THR A 451 -7.31 17.19 -4.48
CA THR A 451 -8.13 16.02 -4.80
C THR A 451 -9.45 15.98 -4.02
N HIS A 452 -9.43 16.33 -2.73
CA HIS A 452 -10.65 16.39 -1.91
C HIS A 452 -11.59 17.47 -2.40
N HIS A 453 -11.06 18.64 -2.74
CA HIS A 453 -11.84 19.76 -3.27
C HIS A 453 -12.55 19.39 -4.57
N LEU A 454 -11.80 18.87 -5.55
CA LEU A 454 -12.36 18.41 -6.83
C LEU A 454 -13.40 17.30 -6.63
N ALA A 455 -13.12 16.33 -5.75
CA ALA A 455 -14.07 15.26 -5.43
C ALA A 455 -15.35 15.78 -4.78
N ARG A 456 -15.28 16.84 -3.95
CA ARG A 456 -16.43 17.52 -3.35
C ARG A 456 -17.28 18.21 -4.41
N VAL A 457 -16.65 18.95 -5.33
CA VAL A 457 -17.36 19.65 -6.42
C VAL A 457 -18.07 18.65 -7.34
N ILE A 458 -17.39 17.58 -7.77
CA ILE A 458 -18.01 16.53 -8.60
C ILE A 458 -19.15 15.83 -7.83
N LYS A 459 -18.97 15.54 -6.53
CA LYS A 459 -20.01 14.95 -5.68
C LYS A 459 -21.26 15.83 -5.65
N GLU A 460 -21.09 17.14 -5.51
CA GLU A 460 -22.20 18.10 -5.44
C GLU A 460 -22.89 18.28 -6.79
N ALA A 461 -22.13 18.35 -7.88
CA ALA A 461 -22.67 18.39 -9.23
C ALA A 461 -23.54 17.14 -9.51
N LEU A 462 -23.00 15.94 -9.23
CA LEU A 462 -23.75 14.68 -9.36
C LEU A 462 -24.99 14.63 -8.46
N ALA A 463 -24.91 15.14 -7.23
CA ALA A 463 -26.06 15.20 -6.34
C ALA A 463 -27.17 16.12 -6.87
N GLY A 464 -26.81 17.20 -7.56
CA GLY A 464 -27.73 18.13 -8.22
C GLY A 464 -28.58 17.50 -9.33
N VAL A 465 -28.13 16.38 -9.91
CA VAL A 465 -28.86 15.63 -10.95
C VAL A 465 -29.43 14.30 -10.42
N GLY A 466 -29.51 14.14 -9.09
CA GLY A 466 -30.08 12.96 -8.43
C GLY A 466 -29.11 11.78 -8.24
N VAL A 467 -27.84 11.92 -8.61
CA VAL A 467 -26.81 10.88 -8.44
C VAL A 467 -26.09 11.06 -7.10
N ARG A 468 -26.62 10.45 -6.04
CA ARG A 468 -26.07 10.59 -4.67
C ARG A 468 -24.83 9.71 -4.44
N ARG A 469 -23.66 10.35 -4.20
CA ARG A 469 -22.39 9.67 -3.86
C ARG A 469 -21.82 10.13 -2.52
N ARG A 470 -22.54 9.86 -1.42
CA ARG A 470 -22.27 10.39 -0.05
C ARG A 470 -20.80 10.27 0.41
N SER A 471 -20.11 9.18 0.06
CA SER A 471 -18.73 8.92 0.50
C SER A 471 -17.64 9.36 -0.47
N MET A 472 -17.95 10.09 -1.56
CA MET A 472 -17.01 10.35 -2.66
C MET A 472 -15.75 11.09 -2.21
N ALA A 473 -15.92 12.24 -1.56
CA ALA A 473 -14.81 13.08 -1.13
C ALA A 473 -13.87 12.37 -0.14
N TRP A 474 -14.42 11.64 0.83
CA TRP A 474 -13.64 10.84 1.78
C TRP A 474 -12.87 9.70 1.09
N ARG A 475 -13.53 8.97 0.17
CA ARG A 475 -12.89 7.86 -0.55
C ARG A 475 -11.79 8.34 -1.49
N ALA A 476 -11.93 9.54 -2.06
CA ALA A 476 -10.89 10.17 -2.86
C ALA A 476 -9.64 10.43 -2.01
N THR A 477 -9.78 11.08 -0.85
CA THR A 477 -8.68 11.31 0.09
C THR A 477 -7.96 10.00 0.45
N PHE A 478 -8.71 8.97 0.85
CA PHE A 478 -8.12 7.68 1.21
C PHE A 478 -7.41 7.01 0.04
N ALA A 479 -7.92 7.14 -1.19
CA ALA A 479 -7.31 6.54 -2.37
C ALA A 479 -5.93 7.16 -2.66
N THR A 480 -5.81 8.48 -2.54
CA THR A 480 -4.54 9.22 -2.71
C THR A 480 -3.54 8.84 -1.62
N GLN A 481 -3.97 8.82 -0.35
CA GLN A 481 -3.10 8.43 0.77
C GLN A 481 -2.66 6.97 0.71
N ALA A 482 -3.54 6.05 0.28
CA ALA A 482 -3.19 4.65 0.11
C ALA A 482 -2.09 4.43 -0.92
N ALA A 483 -1.85 5.34 -1.86
CA ALA A 483 -0.72 5.25 -2.78
C ALA A 483 0.63 5.40 -2.07
N VAL A 484 0.69 6.25 -1.02
CA VAL A 484 1.88 6.43 -0.18
C VAL A 484 2.15 5.18 0.66
N TRP A 485 1.10 4.65 1.30
CA TRP A 485 1.22 3.50 2.20
C TRP A 485 1.48 2.17 1.50
N LYS A 486 1.19 2.03 0.21
CA LYS A 486 1.42 0.76 -0.54
C LYS A 486 2.88 0.34 -0.58
N GLY A 487 3.80 1.29 -0.78
CA GLY A 487 5.23 1.00 -0.80
C GLY A 487 5.72 0.54 0.57
N PHE A 488 5.36 1.27 1.61
CA PHE A 488 5.67 0.93 2.99
C PHE A 488 5.11 -0.45 3.39
N ALA A 489 3.82 -0.68 3.16
CA ALA A 489 3.18 -1.95 3.47
C ALA A 489 3.84 -3.13 2.72
N LEU A 490 4.27 -2.93 1.47
CA LEU A 490 4.98 -3.97 0.73
C LEU A 490 6.34 -4.28 1.35
N VAL A 491 7.11 -3.26 1.75
CA VAL A 491 8.40 -3.44 2.44
C VAL A 491 8.20 -4.17 3.76
N THR A 492 7.19 -3.78 4.56
CA THR A 492 6.87 -4.45 5.83
C THR A 492 6.49 -5.91 5.61
N VAL A 493 5.62 -6.20 4.64
CA VAL A 493 5.22 -7.58 4.31
C VAL A 493 6.42 -8.39 3.84
N LEU A 494 7.29 -7.85 2.99
CA LEU A 494 8.49 -8.54 2.52
C LEU A 494 9.44 -8.84 3.68
N GLY A 495 9.66 -7.88 4.59
CA GLY A 495 10.49 -8.07 5.78
C GLY A 495 9.94 -9.14 6.70
N LEU A 496 8.63 -9.15 6.94
CA LEU A 496 7.95 -10.20 7.72
C LEU A 496 8.08 -11.58 7.06
N LEU A 497 7.92 -11.66 5.74
CA LEU A 497 8.07 -12.91 4.99
C LEU A 497 9.52 -13.41 4.99
N LEU A 498 10.51 -12.53 4.81
CA LEU A 498 11.92 -12.89 4.83
C LEU A 498 12.36 -13.35 6.23
N TRP A 499 11.88 -12.67 7.28
CA TRP A 499 12.09 -13.10 8.66
C TRP A 499 11.49 -14.48 8.93
N LEU A 500 10.27 -14.72 8.44
CA LEU A 500 9.61 -16.02 8.56
C LEU A 500 10.34 -17.11 7.77
N ALA A 501 10.82 -16.80 6.56
CA ALA A 501 11.62 -17.69 5.74
C ALA A 501 12.96 -18.03 6.41
N GLY A 502 13.65 -17.05 7.00
CA GLY A 502 14.86 -17.29 7.79
C GLY A 502 14.62 -18.20 8.99
N ARG A 503 13.48 -18.04 9.68
CA ARG A 503 13.06 -18.98 10.74
C ARG A 503 12.75 -20.38 10.20
N ALA A 504 12.14 -20.49 9.02
CA ALA A 504 11.88 -21.76 8.37
C ALA A 504 13.17 -22.45 7.88
N LEU A 505 14.14 -21.71 7.35
CA LEU A 505 15.46 -22.27 6.96
C LEU A 505 16.22 -22.79 8.18
N ARG A 506 16.24 -22.03 9.29
CA ARG A 506 16.76 -22.50 10.57
C ARG A 506 16.01 -23.72 11.09
N LEU A 507 14.69 -23.76 10.86
CA LEU A 507 13.92 -24.96 11.12
C LEU A 507 14.51 -26.10 10.31
N PHE A 508 14.70 -26.02 8.99
CA PHE A 508 15.22 -27.12 8.18
C PHE A 508 16.71 -27.45 8.34
N GLY A 509 17.50 -26.58 9.00
CA GLY A 509 18.94 -26.77 9.19
C GLY A 509 19.80 -26.22 8.04
N LEU A 510 19.25 -25.27 7.27
CA LEU A 510 19.86 -24.70 6.06
C LEU A 510 20.26 -23.22 6.25
N GLY A 511 20.84 -22.83 7.39
CA GLY A 511 21.12 -21.41 7.63
C GLY A 511 22.11 -21.11 8.74
#